data_AF-A0A7U1XC54-F1
#
_entry.id   AF-A0A7U1XC54-F1
#
_cell.length_a   1.000
_cell.length_b   1.000
_cell.length_c   1.000
_cell.angle_alpha   90.00
_cell.angle_beta   90.00
_cell.angle_gamma   90.00
#
_symmetry.space_group_name_H-M   'P 1'
#
loop_
_entity.id
_entity.type
_entity.pdbx_description
1 polymer ?
#
loop_
_entity_poly.entity_id
_entity_poly.type
_entity_poly.pdbx_seq_one_letter_code
_entity_poly.pdbx_strand_id
1 'polypeptide(L)'
;MIKYGSHIGLYTCNFIVSSLTILLIIIAIIAVLFLVLNFLLAPHNPYQEKESAFECGFHSFLQSRSPFNVTFFVYGILYLIFDLEIILLYPYAVSMYENDIYGLIVVIIFTCIISIGFIYEIGKNALKIASRQDKSFNFNSKVSSGPSHIYYLD
;
A
#
# COMPACT_ATOMS: atom_id res chain seq x y z
N MET A 1 -50.17 3.16 -5.26
CA MET A 1 -49.07 2.49 -6.01
C MET A 1 -47.69 2.61 -5.35
N ILE A 2 -47.37 3.66 -4.58
CA ILE A 2 -46.02 3.86 -3.99
C ILE A 2 -45.74 2.93 -2.78
N LYS A 3 -46.76 2.53 -2.01
CA LYS A 3 -46.60 1.62 -0.84
C LYS A 3 -46.15 0.19 -1.22
N TYR A 4 -46.55 -0.35 -2.37
CA TYR A 4 -46.15 -1.71 -2.79
C TYR A 4 -44.68 -1.79 -3.23
N GLY A 5 -44.11 -0.69 -3.74
CA GLY A 5 -42.69 -0.62 -4.12
C GLY A 5 -41.73 -0.61 -2.93
N SER A 6 -42.12 -0.01 -1.80
CA SER A 6 -41.30 0.01 -0.57
C SER A 6 -41.18 -1.39 0.05
N HIS A 7 -42.27 -2.16 0.10
CA HIS A 7 -42.21 -3.54 0.60
C HIS A 7 -41.39 -4.44 -0.34
N ILE A 8 -41.58 -4.37 -1.66
CA ILE A 8 -40.79 -5.16 -2.62
C ILE A 8 -39.28 -4.84 -2.50
N GLY A 9 -38.93 -3.56 -2.34
CA GLY A 9 -37.55 -3.08 -2.16
C GLY A 9 -36.93 -3.49 -0.81
N LEU A 10 -37.73 -3.53 0.25
CA LEU A 10 -37.27 -4.00 1.56
C LEU A 10 -37.01 -5.51 1.53
N TYR A 11 -37.85 -6.30 0.86
CA TYR A 11 -37.64 -7.74 0.71
C TYR A 11 -36.42 -8.06 -0.14
N THR A 12 -36.20 -7.35 -1.24
CA THR A 12 -34.98 -7.54 -2.06
C THR A 12 -33.72 -7.11 -1.30
N CYS A 13 -33.75 -6.00 -0.55
CA CYS A 13 -32.62 -5.58 0.28
C CYS A 13 -32.29 -6.62 1.37
N ASN A 14 -33.28 -7.11 2.11
CA ASN A 14 -33.07 -8.16 3.13
C ASN A 14 -32.55 -9.46 2.50
N PHE A 15 -33.07 -9.84 1.32
CA PHE A 15 -32.58 -11.02 0.60
C PHE A 15 -31.12 -10.86 0.14
N ILE A 16 -30.75 -9.67 -0.37
CA ILE A 16 -29.38 -9.36 -0.77
C ILE A 16 -28.44 -9.39 0.43
N VAL A 17 -28.78 -8.73 1.54
CA VAL A 17 -27.97 -8.71 2.77
C VAL A 17 -27.81 -10.12 3.34
N SER A 18 -28.89 -10.90 3.39
CA SER A 18 -28.83 -12.30 3.82
C SER A 18 -27.93 -13.14 2.91
N SER A 19 -28.04 -13.00 1.59
CA SER A 19 -27.19 -13.72 0.64
C SER A 19 -25.70 -13.36 0.80
N LEU A 20 -25.40 -12.08 1.00
CA LEU A 20 -24.05 -11.56 1.15
C LEU A 20 -23.39 -12.05 2.45
N THR A 21 -24.13 -12.05 3.56
CA THR A 21 -23.65 -12.60 4.83
C THR A 21 -23.36 -14.11 4.73
N ILE A 22 -24.23 -14.87 4.08
CA ILE A 22 -24.04 -16.31 3.85
C ILE A 22 -22.77 -16.55 3.01
N LEU A 23 -22.57 -15.77 1.94
CA LEU A 23 -21.40 -15.89 1.08
C LEU A 23 -20.08 -15.60 1.84
N LEU A 24 -20.05 -14.54 2.67
CA LEU A 24 -18.88 -14.24 3.50
C LEU A 24 -18.55 -15.37 4.49
N ILE A 25 -19.57 -15.95 5.12
CA ILE A 25 -19.40 -17.08 6.03
C ILE A 25 -18.85 -18.30 5.28
N ILE A 26 -19.38 -18.60 4.09
CA ILE A 26 -18.92 -19.72 3.27
C ILE A 26 -17.44 -19.54 2.88
N ILE A 27 -17.02 -18.34 2.44
CA ILE A 27 -15.62 -18.08 2.10
C ILE A 27 -14.72 -18.31 3.31
N ALA A 28 -15.11 -17.81 4.49
CA ALA A 28 -14.34 -18.00 5.72
C ALA A 28 -14.22 -19.49 6.09
N ILE A 29 -15.32 -20.25 6.00
CA ILE A 29 -15.33 -21.70 6.26
C ILE A 29 -14.41 -22.42 5.28
N ILE A 30 -14.49 -22.11 3.99
CA ILE A 30 -13.65 -22.75 2.96
C ILE A 30 -12.17 -22.45 3.21
N ALA A 31 -11.82 -21.20 3.54
CA ALA A 31 -10.44 -20.83 3.84
C ALA A 31 -9.88 -21.63 5.03
N VAL A 32 -10.66 -21.76 6.11
CA VAL A 32 -10.28 -22.55 7.29
C VAL A 32 -10.23 -24.04 6.95
N LEU A 33 -11.19 -24.55 6.19
CA LEU A 33 -11.22 -25.95 5.76
C LEU A 33 -9.96 -26.31 4.98
N PHE A 34 -9.56 -25.49 3.99
CA PHE A 34 -8.33 -25.73 3.23
C PHE A 34 -7.07 -25.65 4.10
N LEU A 35 -7.03 -24.75 5.07
CA LEU A 35 -5.92 -24.67 6.03
C LEU A 35 -5.81 -25.95 6.88
N VAL A 36 -6.93 -26.43 7.43
CA VAL A 36 -6.98 -27.66 8.23
C VAL A 36 -6.65 -28.88 7.39
N LEU A 37 -7.16 -28.95 6.16
CA LEU A 37 -6.87 -30.04 5.23
C LEU A 37 -5.39 -30.07 4.87
N ASN A 38 -4.77 -28.91 4.61
CA ASN A 38 -3.33 -28.82 4.39
C ASN A 38 -2.56 -29.31 5.62
N PHE A 39 -2.95 -28.89 6.83
CA PHE A 39 -2.29 -29.32 8.06
C PHE A 39 -2.40 -30.84 8.31
N LEU A 40 -3.54 -31.46 7.99
CA LEU A 40 -3.74 -32.92 8.16
C LEU A 40 -3.03 -33.76 7.08
N LEU A 41 -3.02 -33.29 5.82
CA LEU A 41 -2.46 -34.06 4.70
C LEU A 41 -0.97 -33.79 4.48
N ALA A 42 -0.46 -32.63 4.90
CA ALA A 42 0.94 -32.28 4.67
C ALA A 42 1.88 -33.13 5.56
N PRO A 43 2.92 -33.76 4.98
CA PRO A 43 3.93 -34.46 5.75
C PRO A 43 4.74 -33.45 6.58
N HIS A 44 4.53 -33.47 7.90
CA HIS A 44 5.25 -32.62 8.84
C HIS A 44 6.58 -33.29 9.25
N ASN A 45 7.69 -32.86 8.63
CA ASN A 45 9.05 -33.30 9.01
C ASN A 45 9.92 -32.07 9.36
N PRO A 46 9.83 -31.56 10.60
CA PRO A 46 10.62 -30.44 11.08
C PRO A 46 12.05 -30.90 11.33
N TYR A 47 13.02 -30.22 10.72
CA TYR A 47 14.45 -30.41 11.00
C TYR A 47 15.07 -29.07 11.35
N GLN A 48 16.10 -29.07 12.21
CA GLN A 48 16.65 -27.84 12.80
C GLN A 48 17.06 -26.79 11.75
N GLU A 49 17.57 -27.23 10.61
CA GLU A 49 17.98 -26.32 9.51
C GLU A 49 16.81 -25.82 8.63
N LYS A 50 15.62 -26.45 8.71
CA LYS A 50 14.38 -25.99 8.07
C LYS A 50 13.71 -24.90 8.89
N GLU A 51 13.81 -25.03 10.20
CA GLU A 51 13.19 -24.12 11.18
C GLU A 51 14.05 -22.86 11.40
N SER A 52 15.34 -22.89 11.05
CA SER A 52 16.19 -21.71 11.02
C SER A 52 16.00 -20.90 9.73
N ALA A 53 16.04 -19.57 9.84
CA ALA A 53 16.07 -18.70 8.67
C ALA A 53 17.26 -19.06 7.75
N PHE A 54 17.03 -19.10 6.44
CA PHE A 54 18.07 -19.33 5.46
C PHE A 54 19.06 -18.16 5.46
N GLU A 55 20.14 -18.31 6.22
CA GLU A 55 21.28 -17.40 6.18
C GLU A 55 22.38 -18.07 5.34
N CYS A 56 23.03 -17.32 4.45
CA CYS A 56 24.16 -17.80 3.66
C CYS A 56 25.33 -18.18 4.59
N GLY A 57 25.30 -19.37 5.19
CA GLY A 57 26.42 -20.02 5.88
C GLY A 57 27.00 -19.34 7.12
N PHE A 58 26.45 -18.20 7.57
CA PHE A 58 26.94 -17.44 8.72
C PHE A 58 25.80 -17.03 9.63
N HIS A 59 25.94 -17.30 10.93
CA HIS A 59 25.03 -16.81 11.96
C HIS A 59 25.11 -15.29 12.04
N SER A 60 23.97 -14.61 11.88
CA SER A 60 23.85 -13.16 11.97
C SER A 60 24.13 -12.60 13.36
N PHE A 61 25.42 -12.55 13.74
CA PHE A 61 25.87 -11.65 14.79
C PHE A 61 25.98 -10.25 14.20
N LEU A 62 24.89 -9.48 14.08
CA LEU A 62 24.88 -8.00 14.04
C LEU A 62 23.48 -7.46 13.76
N GLN A 63 23.12 -6.41 14.52
CA GLN A 63 21.99 -5.48 14.39
C GLN A 63 20.96 -5.74 13.27
N SER A 64 19.80 -6.28 13.65
CA SER A 64 18.61 -6.51 12.82
C SER A 64 18.00 -5.23 12.16
N ARG A 65 18.50 -4.04 12.52
CA ARG A 65 18.01 -2.78 11.96
C ARG A 65 18.80 -2.38 10.72
N SER A 66 18.22 -2.67 9.56
CA SER A 66 18.66 -2.10 8.28
C SER A 66 18.21 -0.64 8.17
N PRO A 67 19.09 0.31 7.77
CA PRO A 67 18.68 1.69 7.50
C PRO A 67 17.74 1.72 6.29
N PHE A 68 16.49 2.12 6.53
CA PHE A 68 15.49 2.29 5.50
C PHE A 68 15.51 3.71 4.92
N ASN A 69 15.17 3.85 3.64
CA ASN A 69 15.05 5.15 2.99
C ASN A 69 13.70 5.81 3.38
N VAL A 70 13.75 7.11 3.70
CA VAL A 70 12.56 7.92 4.05
C VAL A 70 11.55 8.00 2.90
N THR A 71 11.97 7.77 1.65
CA THR A 71 11.08 7.72 0.48
C THR A 71 9.87 6.79 0.65
N PHE A 72 10.03 5.64 1.32
CA PHE A 72 8.90 4.72 1.56
C PHE A 72 7.86 5.31 2.52
N PHE A 73 8.29 6.14 3.47
CA PHE A 73 7.39 6.83 4.40
C PHE A 73 6.61 7.94 3.70
N VAL A 74 7.26 8.71 2.83
CA VAL A 74 6.61 9.76 2.02
C VAL A 74 5.51 9.16 1.14
N TYR A 75 5.74 8.00 0.52
CA TYR A 75 4.71 7.30 -0.23
C TYR A 75 3.50 6.93 0.65
N GLY A 76 3.73 6.47 1.88
CA GLY A 76 2.67 6.14 2.83
C GLY A 76 1.80 7.34 3.22
N ILE A 77 2.42 8.50 3.49
CA ILE A 77 1.68 9.73 3.79
C ILE A 77 0.88 10.21 2.58
N LEU A 78 1.47 10.17 1.37
CA LEU A 78 0.77 10.58 0.14
C LEU A 78 -0.43 9.67 -0.16
N TYR A 79 -0.28 8.36 0.04
CA TYR A 79 -1.39 7.41 -0.09
C TYR A 79 -2.51 7.72 0.90
N LEU A 80 -2.17 8.01 2.16
CA LEU A 80 -3.14 8.38 3.19
C LEU A 80 -3.92 9.65 2.81
N ILE A 81 -3.23 10.71 2.36
CA ILE A 81 -3.89 11.95 1.94
C ILE A 81 -4.85 11.72 0.77
N PHE A 82 -4.46 10.93 -0.23
CA PHE A 82 -5.29 10.68 -1.41
C PHE A 82 -6.47 9.73 -1.10
N ASP A 83 -6.29 8.77 -0.20
CA ASP A 83 -7.39 7.94 0.31
C ASP A 83 -8.42 8.80 1.08
N LEU A 84 -7.93 9.76 1.88
CA LEU A 84 -8.77 10.72 2.60
C LEU A 84 -9.53 11.68 1.64
N GLU A 85 -8.96 12.01 0.49
CA GLU A 85 -9.66 12.80 -0.52
C GLU A 85 -10.93 12.08 -1.03
N ILE A 86 -10.81 10.79 -1.36
CA ILE A 86 -11.92 10.02 -1.94
C ILE A 86 -13.06 9.84 -0.92
N ILE A 87 -12.75 9.58 0.35
CA ILE A 87 -13.78 9.46 1.39
C ILE A 87 -14.53 10.79 1.62
N LEU A 88 -13.88 11.94 1.43
CA LEU A 88 -14.54 13.25 1.49
C LEU A 88 -15.36 13.57 0.24
N LEU A 89 -15.00 12.98 -0.90
CA LEU A 89 -15.75 13.10 -2.15
C LEU A 89 -17.01 12.20 -2.18
N TYR A 90 -16.99 11.09 -1.45
CA TYR A 90 -18.11 10.15 -1.33
C TYR A 90 -19.45 10.75 -0.85
N PRO A 91 -19.54 11.53 0.25
CA PRO A 91 -20.81 12.09 0.70
C PRO A 91 -21.42 13.04 -0.33
N TYR A 92 -20.59 13.80 -1.05
CA TYR A 92 -21.05 14.61 -2.18
C TYR A 92 -21.60 13.72 -3.30
N ALA A 93 -20.90 12.64 -3.67
CA ALA A 93 -21.37 11.67 -4.67
C ALA A 93 -22.73 11.05 -4.34
N VAL A 94 -22.99 10.74 -3.06
CA VAL A 94 -24.26 10.16 -2.61
C VAL A 94 -25.40 11.19 -2.58
N SER A 95 -25.09 12.47 -2.30
CA SER A 95 -26.09 13.54 -2.13
C SER A 95 -26.10 14.57 -3.27
N MET A 96 -25.63 14.17 -4.46
CA MET A 96 -25.60 14.99 -5.69
C MET A 96 -26.92 15.66 -6.01
N TYR A 97 -28.04 14.99 -5.74
CA TYR A 97 -29.37 15.47 -6.07
C TYR A 97 -29.80 16.70 -5.24
N GLU A 98 -29.31 16.80 -4.00
CA GLU A 98 -29.70 17.86 -3.05
C GLU A 98 -28.72 19.05 -3.07
N ASN A 99 -27.45 18.82 -3.41
CA ASN A 99 -26.39 19.82 -3.27
C ASN A 99 -26.12 20.68 -4.52
N ASP A 100 -26.82 20.39 -5.63
CA ASP A 100 -26.79 21.12 -6.91
C ASP A 100 -25.37 21.61 -7.31
N ILE A 101 -25.25 22.78 -7.94
CA ILE A 101 -23.97 23.32 -8.42
C ILE A 101 -23.07 23.81 -7.26
N TYR A 102 -23.64 24.15 -6.10
CA TYR A 102 -22.88 24.64 -4.97
C TYR A 102 -21.94 23.56 -4.39
N GLY A 103 -22.46 22.35 -4.16
CA GLY A 103 -21.64 21.22 -3.71
C GLY A 103 -20.54 20.86 -4.71
N LEU A 104 -20.83 21.00 -6.01
CA LEU A 104 -19.86 20.77 -7.09
C LEU A 104 -18.66 21.70 -6.99
N ILE A 105 -18.90 23.00 -6.79
CA ILE A 105 -17.84 24.00 -6.68
C ILE A 105 -16.94 23.70 -5.47
N VAL A 106 -17.54 23.36 -4.33
CA VAL A 106 -16.80 23.05 -3.09
C VAL A 106 -15.89 21.83 -3.30
N VAL A 107 -16.40 20.76 -3.90
CA VAL A 107 -15.62 19.55 -4.15
C VAL A 107 -14.50 19.77 -5.17
N ILE A 108 -14.76 20.53 -6.24
CA ILE A 108 -13.70 20.88 -7.20
C ILE A 108 -12.58 21.69 -6.53
N ILE A 109 -12.92 22.71 -5.73
CA ILE A 109 -11.91 23.51 -5.03
C ILE A 109 -11.10 22.62 -4.07
N PHE A 110 -11.77 21.74 -3.32
CA PHE A 110 -11.14 20.82 -2.41
C PHE A 110 -10.15 19.87 -3.11
N THR A 111 -10.60 19.20 -4.17
CA THR A 111 -9.75 18.31 -4.99
C THR A 111 -8.58 19.06 -5.64
N CYS A 112 -8.79 20.29 -6.12
CA CYS A 112 -7.71 21.11 -6.69
C CYS A 112 -6.62 21.43 -5.66
N ILE A 113 -6.98 21.80 -4.43
CA ILE A 113 -6.01 22.13 -3.38
C ILE A 113 -5.14 20.90 -3.04
N ILE A 114 -5.76 19.73 -2.88
CA ILE A 114 -5.04 18.48 -2.59
C ILE A 114 -4.15 18.08 -3.77
N SER A 115 -4.68 18.16 -4.99
CA SER A 115 -3.92 17.85 -6.21
C SER A 115 -2.67 18.72 -6.37
N ILE A 116 -2.76 20.02 -6.03
CA ILE A 116 -1.59 20.93 -6.05
C ILE A 116 -0.54 20.50 -5.01
N GLY A 117 -0.97 20.11 -3.81
CA GLY A 117 -0.06 19.57 -2.79
C GLY A 117 0.65 18.30 -3.25
N PHE A 118 -0.06 17.40 -3.93
CA PHE A 118 0.52 16.19 -4.51
C PHE A 118 1.56 16.50 -5.60
N ILE A 119 1.25 17.43 -6.51
CA ILE A 119 2.15 17.86 -7.59
C ILE A 119 3.42 18.51 -7.00
N TYR A 120 3.30 19.28 -5.92
CA TYR A 120 4.45 19.88 -5.25
C TYR A 120 5.44 18.82 -4.72
N GLU A 121 4.94 17.77 -4.07
CA GLU A 121 5.76 16.69 -3.53
C GLU A 121 6.46 15.86 -4.62
N ILE A 122 5.80 15.66 -5.77
CA ILE A 122 6.43 15.06 -6.95
C ILE A 122 7.59 15.92 -7.46
N GLY A 123 7.40 17.24 -7.54
CA GLY A 123 8.42 18.19 -8.00
C GLY A 123 9.67 18.23 -7.11
N LYS A 124 9.54 17.90 -5.82
CA LYS A 124 10.66 17.82 -4.88
C LYS A 124 11.51 16.55 -5.02
N ASN A 125 11.17 15.66 -5.96
CA ASN A 125 11.85 14.37 -6.16
C ASN A 125 11.91 13.51 -4.89
N ALA A 126 11.03 13.74 -3.90
CA ALA A 126 10.98 12.97 -2.65
C ALA A 126 10.70 11.47 -2.90
N LEU A 127 10.12 11.16 -4.05
CA LEU A 127 9.78 9.83 -4.56
C LEU A 127 10.92 9.14 -5.32
N LYS A 128 12.06 9.81 -5.59
CA LYS A 128 13.17 9.20 -6.33
C LYS A 128 13.91 8.21 -5.43
N ILE A 129 13.83 6.94 -5.78
CA ILE A 129 14.64 5.90 -5.13
C ILE A 129 16.08 6.07 -5.62
N ALA A 130 16.93 6.66 -4.80
CA ALA A 130 18.36 6.74 -5.07
C ALA A 130 19.00 5.36 -4.89
N SER A 131 19.50 4.77 -5.98
CA SER A 131 20.33 3.57 -5.90
C SER A 131 21.72 3.97 -5.38
N ARG A 132 22.27 3.22 -4.41
CA ARG A 132 23.63 3.45 -3.90
C ARG A 132 24.71 3.35 -4.99
N GLN A 133 24.42 2.67 -6.11
CA GLN A 133 25.34 2.53 -7.23
C GLN A 133 25.59 3.85 -7.98
N ASP A 134 24.61 4.76 -7.98
CA ASP A 134 24.73 6.06 -8.65
C ASP A 134 25.82 6.93 -7.99
N LYS A 135 25.98 6.81 -6.66
CA LYS A 135 27.02 7.51 -5.90
C LYS A 135 28.42 6.92 -6.10
N SER A 136 28.52 5.60 -6.30
CA SER A 136 29.81 4.93 -6.50
C SER A 136 30.39 5.17 -7.90
N PHE A 137 29.54 5.24 -8.93
CA PHE A 137 29.97 5.54 -10.30
C PHE A 137 30.47 7.00 -10.45
N ASN A 138 29.81 7.95 -9.77
CA ASN A 138 30.21 9.36 -9.77
C ASN A 138 31.51 9.63 -8.97
N PHE A 139 31.79 8.81 -7.95
CA PHE A 139 33.05 8.87 -7.21
C PHE A 139 34.21 8.28 -8.03
N ASN A 140 34.01 7.15 -8.69
CA ASN A 140 35.05 6.49 -9.48
C ASN A 140 35.45 7.30 -10.73
N SER A 141 34.50 7.99 -11.37
CA SER A 141 34.80 8.90 -12.48
C SER A 141 35.54 10.18 -12.05
N LYS A 142 35.34 10.68 -10.82
CA LYS A 142 36.14 11.78 -10.24
C LYS A 142 37.54 11.34 -9.81
N VAL A 143 37.70 10.13 -9.28
CA VAL A 143 39.02 9.57 -8.95
C VAL A 143 39.83 9.30 -10.23
N SER A 144 39.20 8.85 -11.31
CA SER A 144 39.87 8.64 -12.59
C SER A 144 40.21 9.93 -13.36
N SER A 145 39.70 11.09 -12.94
CA SER A 145 39.97 12.40 -13.56
C SER A 145 40.76 13.36 -12.67
N GLY A 146 41.11 12.95 -11.44
CA GLY A 146 42.16 13.58 -10.64
C GLY A 146 43.55 13.14 -11.12
N PRO A 147 44.61 13.96 -10.95
CA PRO A 147 45.95 13.57 -11.36
C PRO A 147 46.33 12.24 -10.71
N SER A 148 46.61 11.25 -11.56
CA SER A 148 47.10 9.94 -11.20
C SER A 148 48.54 10.05 -10.71
N HIS A 149 48.74 10.63 -9.52
CA HIS A 149 50.05 10.63 -8.90
C HIS A 149 49.93 10.68 -7.38
N ILE A 150 50.57 9.68 -6.76
CA ILE A 150 50.96 9.53 -5.36
C ILE A 150 49.75 9.11 -4.47
N TYR A 151 49.69 7.93 -3.81
CA TYR A 151 50.70 7.18 -3.05
C TYR A 151 50.45 5.66 -3.12
N TYR A 152 51.46 4.91 -3.56
CA TYR A 152 51.81 3.60 -3.00
C TYR A 152 52.80 3.87 -1.86
N LEU A 153 52.74 3.06 -0.78
CA LEU A 153 53.59 3.05 0.43
C LEU A 153 53.19 4.15 1.44
N ASP A 154 52.83 3.91 2.71
CA ASP A 154 53.06 2.81 3.67
C ASP A 154 51.75 2.19 4.24
#